data_AF-A0A1U9P9N8-F1
#
_entry.id   AF-A0A1U9P9N8-F1
#
_cell.length_a   1.000
_cell.length_b   1.000
_cell.length_c   1.000
_cell.angle_alpha   90.00
_cell.angle_beta   90.00
_cell.angle_gamma   90.00
#
_symmetry.space_group_name_H-M   'P 1'
#
loop_
_entity.id
_entity.type
_entity.pdbx_description
1 polymer ?
#
loop_
_entity_poly.entity_id
_entity_poly.type
_entity_poly.pdbx_seq_one_letter_code
_entity_poly.pdbx_strand_id
1 'polypeptide(L)'
;MDRGAAEMIAVVRAHPLADVRKRQHTTQVQVAEAMGVTQARVSRIENGELERSEVETLAAYVRALGGKLKIVAEFGNEQYVLG
;
A
#
# COMPACT_ATOMS: atom_id res chain seq x y z
N MET A 1 28.20 2.70 16.12
CA MET A 1 28.04 3.76 15.11
C MET A 1 26.81 3.41 14.30
N ASP A 2 25.66 3.94 14.71
CA ASP A 2 24.42 3.93 13.94
C ASP A 2 24.62 4.79 12.70
N ARG A 3 24.56 4.19 11.52
CA ARG A 3 24.48 4.82 10.19
C ARG A 3 24.43 3.70 9.15
N GLY A 4 23.24 3.31 8.72
CA GLY A 4 23.11 2.27 7.73
C GLY A 4 21.84 1.43 7.77
N ALA A 5 20.79 1.87 8.46
CA ALA A 5 19.43 1.65 7.95
C ALA A 5 19.32 2.44 6.63
N ALA A 6 20.10 1.99 5.65
CA ALA A 6 20.22 2.55 4.33
C ALA A 6 18.85 2.44 3.72
N GLU A 7 18.28 3.60 3.42
CA GLU A 7 17.12 3.84 2.58
C GLU A 7 16.52 2.56 2.00
N MET A 8 15.68 1.89 2.79
CA MET A 8 14.76 0.92 2.21
C MET A 8 13.77 1.73 1.39
N ILE A 9 14.09 1.93 0.11
CA ILE A 9 13.13 2.42 -0.86
C ILE A 9 12.13 1.28 -1.02
N ALA A 10 11.05 1.35 -0.25
CA ALA A 10 9.88 0.53 -0.49
C ALA A 10 9.28 0.97 -1.83
N VAL A 11 9.75 0.38 -2.92
CA VAL A 11 9.15 0.57 -4.24
C VAL A 11 7.85 -0.23 -4.23
N VAL A 12 6.77 0.41 -3.77
CA VAL A 12 5.43 -0.08 -4.03
C VAL A 12 5.22 0.09 -5.54
N ARG A 13 5.45 -0.97 -6.33
CA ARG A 13 4.92 -1.07 -7.70
C ARG A 13 3.41 -1.23 -7.59
N ALA A 14 2.74 -0.15 -7.19
CA ALA A 14 1.31 -0.02 -7.34
C ALA A 14 1.07 0.11 -8.85
N HIS A 15 0.46 -0.90 -9.48
CA HIS A 15 -0.63 -0.50 -10.36
C HIS A 15 -1.52 0.44 -9.54
N PRO A 16 -1.86 1.65 -10.02
CA PRO A 16 -2.55 2.63 -9.19
C PRO A 16 -3.68 1.92 -8.46
N LEU A 17 -3.69 1.95 -7.12
CA LEU A 17 -4.67 1.20 -6.32
C LEU A 17 -6.10 1.54 -6.78
N ALA A 18 -6.29 2.78 -7.21
CA ALA A 18 -7.47 3.27 -7.92
C ALA A 18 -7.85 2.44 -9.17
N ASP A 19 -6.89 2.02 -9.98
CA ASP A 19 -7.14 1.22 -11.19
C ASP A 19 -7.52 -0.23 -10.85
N VAL A 20 -6.94 -0.81 -9.80
CA VAL A 20 -7.37 -2.13 -9.29
C VAL A 20 -8.82 -2.05 -8.81
N ARG A 21 -9.14 -1.06 -7.98
CA ARG A 21 -10.49 -0.81 -7.49
C ARG A 21 -11.51 -0.58 -8.61
N LYS A 22 -11.15 0.25 -9.61
CA LYS A 22 -12.01 0.53 -10.78
C LYS A 22 -12.33 -0.73 -11.59
N ARG A 23 -11.35 -1.62 -11.80
CA ARG A 23 -11.58 -2.91 -12.50
C ARG A 23 -12.52 -3.85 -11.74
N GLN A 24 -12.60 -3.71 -10.41
CA GLN A 24 -13.53 -4.45 -9.56
C GLN A 24 -14.89 -3.74 -9.42
N HIS A 25 -15.16 -2.68 -10.18
CA HIS A 25 -16.40 -1.89 -10.12
C HIS A 25 -16.77 -1.40 -8.71
N THR A 26 -15.76 -1.17 -7.85
CA THR A 26 -15.95 -0.77 -6.46
C THR A 26 -15.65 0.72 -6.28
N THR A 27 -16.36 1.38 -5.36
CA THR A 27 -16.17 2.80 -5.01
C THR A 27 -15.19 2.98 -3.86
N GLN A 28 -14.61 4.18 -3.71
CA GLN A 28 -13.75 4.48 -2.56
C GLN A 28 -14.52 4.38 -1.22
N VAL A 29 -15.83 4.64 -1.24
CA VAL A 29 -16.70 4.53 -0.04
C VAL A 29 -16.81 3.07 0.39
N GLN A 30 -17.07 2.15 -0.53
CA GLN A 30 -17.15 0.71 -0.23
C GLN A 30 -15.82 0.15 0.30
N VAL A 31 -14.70 0.62 -0.23
CA VAL A 31 -13.37 0.27 0.31
C VAL A 31 -13.17 0.86 1.71
N ALA A 32 -13.61 2.11 1.93
CA ALA A 32 -13.52 2.76 3.22
C ALA A 32 -14.35 2.03 4.30
N GLU A 33 -15.56 1.60 3.95
CA GLU A 33 -16.44 0.79 4.79
C GLU A 33 -15.79 -0.55 5.16
N ALA A 34 -15.24 -1.26 4.18
CA ALA A 34 -14.53 -2.53 4.42
C ALA A 34 -13.28 -2.36 5.29
N MET A 35 -12.65 -1.19 5.25
CA MET A 35 -11.47 -0.85 6.04
C MET A 35 -11.80 -0.23 7.41
N GLY A 36 -13.04 0.19 7.66
CA GLY A 36 -13.41 0.96 8.86
C GLY A 36 -12.76 2.35 8.92
N VAL A 37 -12.52 3.00 7.77
CA VAL A 37 -11.89 4.34 7.67
C VAL A 37 -12.76 5.30 6.86
N THR A 38 -12.33 6.56 6.73
CA THR A 38 -13.02 7.56 5.90
C THR A 38 -12.68 7.41 4.41
N GLN A 39 -13.59 7.81 3.53
CA GLN A 39 -13.29 7.89 2.08
C GLN A 39 -12.10 8.82 1.79
N ALA A 40 -11.94 9.90 2.57
CA ALA A 40 -10.79 10.80 2.44
C ALA A 40 -9.46 10.07 2.72
N ARG A 41 -9.43 9.14 3.68
CA ARG A 41 -8.28 8.28 3.95
C ARG A 41 -7.96 7.36 2.76
N VAL A 42 -8.98 6.76 2.15
CA VAL A 42 -8.85 5.94 0.94
C VAL A 42 -8.31 6.76 -0.25
N SER A 43 -8.77 8.00 -0.42
CA SER A 43 -8.26 8.91 -1.46
C SER A 43 -6.76 9.21 -1.29
N ARG A 44 -6.31 9.53 -0.06
CA ARG A 44 -4.88 9.76 0.22
C ARG A 44 -4.01 8.53 -0.06
N ILE A 45 -4.50 7.33 0.29
CA ILE A 45 -3.85 6.06 -0.04
C ILE A 45 -3.70 5.91 -1.56
N GLU A 46 -4.76 6.15 -2.32
CA GLU A 46 -4.75 6.04 -3.79
C GLU A 46 -3.85 7.07 -4.47
N ASN A 47 -3.64 8.24 -3.86
CA ASN A 47 -2.76 9.30 -4.35
C ASN A 47 -1.31 9.17 -3.84
N GLY A 48 -0.98 8.15 -3.04
CA GLY A 48 0.36 7.95 -2.48
C GLY A 48 0.75 8.97 -1.40
N GLU A 49 -0.22 9.69 -0.83
CA GLU A 49 -0.04 10.68 0.24
C GLU A 49 0.01 10.01 1.62
N LEU A 50 0.77 8.92 1.73
CA LEU A 50 0.92 8.16 2.97
C LEU A 50 2.15 8.63 3.72
N GLU A 51 2.02 8.72 5.04
CA GLU A 51 3.17 8.87 5.91
C GLU A 51 4.04 7.60 5.84
N ARG A 52 5.35 7.75 6.06
CA ARG A 52 6.35 6.67 5.92
C ARG A 52 6.06 5.42 6.78
N SER A 53 5.17 5.52 7.76
CA SER A 53 4.87 4.50 8.77
C SER A 53 3.60 3.68 8.52
N GLU A 54 2.86 3.88 7.43
CA GLU A 54 1.50 3.31 7.29
C GLU A 54 1.40 2.00 6.49
N VAL A 55 2.37 1.11 6.65
CA VAL A 55 2.38 -0.24 6.03
C VAL A 55 1.09 -1.03 6.36
N GLU A 56 0.62 -0.93 7.60
CA GLU A 56 -0.60 -1.60 8.05
C GLU A 56 -1.86 -1.08 7.33
N THR A 57 -1.88 0.23 7.02
CA THR A 57 -2.99 0.84 6.27
C THR A 57 -3.03 0.31 4.83
N LEU A 58 -1.88 0.19 4.17
CA LEU A 58 -1.79 -0.43 2.84
C LEU A 58 -2.19 -1.91 2.89
N ALA A 59 -1.80 -2.63 3.94
CA ALA A 59 -2.17 -4.03 4.11
C ALA A 59 -3.69 -4.18 4.26
N ALA A 60 -4.34 -3.33 5.04
CA ALA A 60 -5.79 -3.29 5.18
C ALA A 60 -6.51 -2.96 3.87
N TYR A 61 -6.01 -1.98 3.10
CA TYR A 61 -6.57 -1.63 1.79
C TYR A 61 -6.49 -2.81 0.81
N VAL A 62 -5.30 -3.43 0.70
CA VAL A 62 -5.11 -4.57 -0.21
C VAL A 62 -5.99 -5.75 0.20
N ARG A 63 -6.14 -6.02 1.51
CA ARG A 63 -7.06 -7.05 2.01
C ARG A 63 -8.52 -6.73 1.71
N ALA A 64 -8.94 -5.48 1.81
CA ALA A 64 -10.30 -5.05 1.48
C ALA A 64 -10.64 -5.29 -0.01
N LEU A 65 -9.63 -5.24 -0.90
CA LEU A 65 -9.77 -5.62 -2.31
C LEU A 65 -9.61 -7.13 -2.59
N GLY A 66 -9.54 -7.96 -1.53
CA GLY A 66 -9.32 -9.42 -1.65
C GLY A 66 -7.88 -9.82 -2.00
N GLY A 67 -6.93 -8.88 -1.94
CA GLY A 67 -5.53 -9.10 -2.28
C GLY A 67 -4.66 -9.46 -1.07
N LYS A 68 -3.38 -9.74 -1.35
CA LYS A 68 -2.33 -9.92 -0.33
C LYS A 68 -1.22 -8.90 -0.59
N LEU A 69 -0.94 -8.04 0.39
CA LEU A 69 0.19 -7.11 0.31
C LEU A 69 1.49 -7.91 0.44
N LYS A 70 2.43 -7.70 -0.47
CA LYS A 70 3.82 -8.14 -0.34
C LYS A 70 4.69 -6.89 -0.31
N ILE A 71 5.53 -6.77 0.71
CA ILE A 71 6.54 -5.72 0.80
C ILE A 71 7.82 -6.34 0.24
N VAL A 72 8.42 -5.69 -0.75
CA VAL A 72 9.66 -6.15 -1.35
C VAL A 72 10.73 -5.09 -1.12
N ALA A 73 11.85 -5.50 -0.52
CA ALA A 73 13.06 -4.70 -0.45
C ALA A 73 13.97 -5.11 -1.61
N GLU A 74 14.39 -4.15 -2.42
CA GLU A 74 15.32 -4.37 -3.53
C GLU A 74 16.70 -3.85 -3.17
N PHE A 75 17.72 -4.70 -3.30
CA PHE A 75 19.14 -4.36 -3.10
C PHE A 75 19.91 -4.74 -4.37
N GLY A 76 20.05 -3.78 -5.30
CA GLY A 76 20.65 -4.05 -6.61
C GLY A 76 19.82 -5.07 -7.39
N ASN A 77 20.36 -6.28 -7.60
CA ASN A 77 19.68 -7.38 -8.28
C ASN A 77 19.01 -8.37 -7.32
N GLU A 78 19.09 -8.13 -6.01
CA GLU A 78 18.50 -8.99 -5.00
C GLU A 78 17.15 -8.44 -4.55
N GLN A 79 16.18 -9.33 -4.36
CA GLN A 79 14.85 -8.99 -3.85
C GLN A 79 14.53 -9.82 -2.62
N TYR A 80 14.10 -9.15 -1.55
CA TYR A 80 13.69 -9.78 -0.30
C TYR A 80 12.22 -9.46 -0.04
N VAL A 81 11.40 -10.49 0.17
CA VAL A 81 10.02 -10.30 0.62
C VAL A 81 10.05 -10.12 2.13
N LEU A 82 9.63 -8.94 2.61
CA LEU A 82 9.46 -8.65 4.02
C LEU A 82 8.05 -9.10 4.43
N GLY A 83 7.96 -10.04 5.37
CA GLY A 83 6.73 -10.63 5.89
C GLY A 83 6.58 -10.40 7.38
#